data_AF-A0A359E1Z8-F1
#
_entry.id   AF-A0A359E1Z8-F1
#
_cell.length_a   1.000
_cell.length_b   1.000
_cell.length_c   1.000
_cell.angle_alpha   90.00
_cell.angle_beta   90.00
_cell.angle_gamma   90.00
#
_symmetry.space_group_name_H-M   'P 1'
#
loop_
_entity.id
_entity.type
_entity.pdbx_description
1 polymer ?
#
loop_
_entity_poly.entity_id
_entity_poly.type
_entity_poly.pdbx_seq_one_letter_code
_entity_poly.pdbx_strand_id
1 'polypeptide(L)'
;LDSAFSLGVIKVNDESELKESLNLLFKKSDLVLAQEFLPSDYDWRIGVLDNEPVFACKYFMAKDHWQIYNWKGAKKNQEGAATTVLIEEVPKQVLKLATKAAALMGNGLYGVDLKMVGDKAYVIEVNDNP
;
A
#
# COMPACT_ATOMS: atom_id res chain seq x y z
N LEU A 1 0.73 8.09 15.01
CA LEU A 1 -0.18 7.14 14.32
C LEU A 1 -0.86 7.96 13.23
N ASP A 2 -0.11 8.39 12.22
CA ASP A 2 -0.54 9.47 11.31
C ASP A 2 -1.21 8.97 10.02
N SER A 3 -1.38 7.66 9.84
CA SER A 3 -1.96 7.13 8.59
C SER A 3 -2.52 5.71 8.68
N ALA A 4 -2.90 5.24 9.87
CA ALA A 4 -3.58 3.94 9.94
C ALA A 4 -4.93 4.01 9.19
N PHE A 5 -5.22 3.01 8.34
CA PHE A 5 -6.50 2.81 7.65
C PHE A 5 -6.89 3.87 6.60
N SER A 6 -5.93 4.42 5.84
CA SER A 6 -6.17 5.37 4.74
C SER A 6 -6.79 6.72 5.16
N LEU A 7 -6.80 7.04 6.45
CA LEU A 7 -7.18 8.36 6.95
C LEU A 7 -6.13 9.39 6.53
N GLY A 8 -6.39 10.14 5.46
CA GLY A 8 -5.51 11.21 4.96
C GLY A 8 -4.92 11.01 3.57
N VAL A 9 -5.28 9.93 2.87
CA VAL A 9 -4.84 9.72 1.48
C VAL A 9 -5.89 10.26 0.52
N ILE A 10 -5.51 11.19 -0.35
CA ILE A 10 -6.39 11.84 -1.33
C ILE A 10 -5.77 11.71 -2.72
N LYS A 11 -6.54 11.20 -3.69
CA LYS A 11 -6.16 11.23 -5.11
C LYS A 11 -6.60 12.56 -5.70
N VAL A 12 -5.69 13.22 -6.39
CA VAL A 12 -5.92 14.49 -7.11
C VAL A 12 -5.59 14.29 -8.60
N ASN A 13 -6.35 14.93 -9.48
CA ASN A 13 -6.24 14.79 -10.93
C ASN A 13 -5.67 16.04 -11.61
N ASP A 14 -5.67 17.19 -10.91
CA ASP A 14 -5.14 18.45 -11.41
C ASP A 14 -4.56 19.34 -10.29
N GLU A 15 -3.97 20.47 -10.70
CA GLU A 15 -3.32 21.42 -9.80
C GLU A 15 -4.31 22.12 -8.85
N SER A 16 -5.56 22.29 -9.27
CA SER A 16 -6.60 22.91 -8.43
C SER A 16 -6.95 21.98 -7.28
N GLU A 17 -7.24 20.71 -7.60
CA GLU A 17 -7.51 19.66 -6.61
C GLU A 17 -6.32 19.45 -5.64
N LEU A 18 -5.08 19.56 -6.15
CA LEU A 18 -3.88 19.51 -5.33
C LEU A 18 -3.83 20.65 -4.31
N LYS A 19 -4.05 21.89 -4.72
CA LYS A 19 -4.03 23.06 -3.81
C LYS A 19 -5.07 22.94 -2.72
N GLU A 20 -6.29 22.52 -3.05
CA GLU A 20 -7.36 22.30 -2.08
C GLU A 20 -7.00 21.20 -1.08
N SER A 21 -6.46 20.08 -1.57
CA SER A 21 -6.08 18.94 -0.74
C SER A 21 -4.92 19.29 0.22
N LEU A 22 -3.89 19.99 -0.26
CA LEU A 22 -2.77 20.42 0.59
C LEU A 22 -3.24 21.35 1.71
N ASN A 23 -4.14 22.31 1.43
CA ASN A 23 -4.71 23.20 2.44
C ASN A 23 -5.50 22.44 3.52
N LEU A 24 -6.09 21.29 3.19
CA LEU A 24 -6.78 20.45 4.16
C LEU A 24 -5.79 19.61 4.98
N LEU A 25 -4.81 18.99 4.32
CA LEU A 25 -3.84 18.09 4.96
C LEU A 25 -2.89 18.85 5.90
N PHE A 26 -2.41 20.02 5.51
CA PHE A 26 -1.51 20.84 6.35
C PHE A 26 -2.18 21.42 7.61
N LYS A 27 -3.52 21.33 7.74
CA LYS A 27 -4.20 21.64 9.02
C LYS A 27 -4.01 20.54 10.07
N LYS A 28 -3.61 19.34 9.66
CA LYS A 28 -3.50 18.14 10.50
C LYS A 28 -2.08 17.58 10.57
N SER A 29 -1.22 17.93 9.63
CA SER A 29 0.12 17.36 9.49
C SER A 29 1.11 18.44 9.06
N ASP A 30 2.32 18.43 9.63
CA ASP A 30 3.38 19.37 9.27
C ASP A 30 4.09 19.01 7.94
N LEU A 31 3.97 17.76 7.52
CA LEU A 31 4.55 17.22 6.30
C LEU A 31 3.51 16.44 5.51
N VAL A 32 3.51 16.62 4.19
CA VAL A 32 2.69 15.85 3.25
C VAL A 32 3.61 15.27 2.17
N LEU A 33 3.42 14.00 1.84
CA LEU A 33 4.09 13.34 0.72
C LEU A 33 3.13 13.31 -0.48
N ALA A 34 3.59 13.86 -1.60
CA ALA A 34 2.91 13.73 -2.88
C ALA A 34 3.67 12.72 -3.76
N GLN A 35 2.94 11.80 -4.37
CA GLN A 35 3.47 10.73 -5.21
C GLN A 35 2.64 10.60 -6.48
N GLU A 36 3.28 10.22 -7.58
CA GLU A 36 2.60 9.85 -8.82
C GLU A 36 1.62 8.69 -8.61
N PHE A 37 0.40 8.83 -9.13
CA PHE A 37 -0.59 7.76 -9.07
C PHE A 37 -0.23 6.64 -10.06
N LEU A 38 0.14 5.48 -9.51
CA LEU A 38 0.46 4.28 -10.27
C LEU A 38 -0.72 3.28 -10.21
N PRO A 39 -1.49 3.10 -11.30
CA PRO A 39 -2.60 2.14 -11.30
C PRO A 39 -2.09 0.69 -11.20
N SER A 40 -2.78 -0.11 -10.39
CA SER A 40 -2.56 -1.54 -10.21
C SER A 40 -3.90 -2.23 -10.00
N ASP A 41 -4.03 -3.47 -10.50
CA ASP A 41 -5.25 -4.28 -10.26
C ASP A 41 -5.32 -4.76 -8.80
N TYR A 42 -4.16 -4.88 -8.16
CA TYR A 42 -3.98 -5.27 -6.78
C TYR A 42 -2.62 -4.80 -6.27
N ASP A 43 -2.53 -4.66 -4.96
CA ASP A 43 -1.28 -4.44 -4.24
C ASP A 43 -0.86 -5.75 -3.55
N TRP A 44 0.44 -5.91 -3.37
CA TRP A 44 1.05 -7.04 -2.67
C TRP A 44 1.30 -6.68 -1.21
N ARG A 45 1.06 -7.63 -0.32
CA ARG A 45 1.54 -7.63 1.06
C ARG A 45 2.45 -8.83 1.24
N ILE A 46 3.70 -8.59 1.60
CA ILE A 46 4.67 -9.63 1.90
C ILE A 46 5.03 -9.53 3.38
N GLY A 47 4.74 -10.59 4.13
CA GLY A 47 5.26 -10.74 5.48
C GLY A 47 6.69 -11.26 5.44
N VAL A 48 7.59 -10.63 6.17
CA VAL A 48 9.00 -10.98 6.27
C VAL A 48 9.36 -11.13 7.74
N LEU A 49 9.97 -12.26 8.11
CA LEU A 49 10.48 -12.53 9.45
C LEU A 49 11.91 -13.01 9.35
N ASP A 50 12.82 -12.41 10.12
CA ASP A 50 14.25 -12.74 10.07
C ASP A 50 14.83 -12.69 8.64
N ASN A 51 14.38 -11.68 7.88
CA ASN A 51 14.70 -11.48 6.46
C ASN A 51 14.19 -12.56 5.50
N GLU A 52 13.36 -13.49 5.94
CA GLU A 52 12.73 -14.52 5.12
C GLU A 52 11.24 -14.23 4.88
N PRO A 53 10.75 -14.28 3.63
CA PRO A 53 9.32 -14.15 3.34
C PRO A 53 8.53 -15.32 3.96
N VAL A 54 7.50 -15.01 4.75
CA VAL A 54 6.68 -16.00 5.47
C VAL A 54 5.23 -16.05 5.01
N PHE A 55 4.71 -14.99 4.40
CA PHE A 55 3.41 -15.00 3.74
C PHE A 55 3.33 -13.98 2.61
N ALA A 56 2.42 -14.21 1.65
CA ALA A 56 2.11 -13.28 0.58
C ALA A 56 0.59 -13.20 0.34
N CYS A 57 0.10 -11.98 0.20
CA CYS A 57 -1.28 -11.70 -0.12
C CYS A 57 -1.38 -10.69 -1.26
N LYS A 58 -2.42 -10.82 -2.08
CA LYS A 58 -2.88 -9.77 -2.99
C LYS A 58 -4.09 -9.09 -2.37
N TYR A 59 -4.06 -7.78 -2.27
CA TYR A 59 -5.21 -6.94 -1.91
C TYR A 59 -5.71 -6.25 -3.16
N PHE A 60 -6.93 -6.58 -3.57
CA PHE A 60 -7.56 -5.98 -4.73
C PHE A 60 -8.16 -4.62 -4.35
N MET A 61 -8.31 -3.75 -5.35
CA MET A 61 -8.99 -2.48 -5.16
C MET A 61 -10.50 -2.70 -4.97
N ALA A 62 -11.17 -1.85 -4.19
CA ALA A 62 -12.63 -1.92 -4.08
C ALA A 62 -13.27 -1.58 -5.44
N LYS A 63 -14.42 -2.19 -5.74
CA LYS A 63 -15.09 -2.03 -7.05
C LYS A 63 -15.37 -0.54 -7.33
N ASP A 64 -14.89 -0.05 -8.48
CA ASP A 64 -14.98 1.35 -8.92
C ASP A 64 -14.28 2.36 -7.99
N HIS A 65 -13.29 1.92 -7.20
CA HIS A 65 -12.60 2.76 -6.23
C HIS A 65 -11.10 2.47 -6.17
N TRP A 66 -10.28 3.53 -6.20
CA TRP A 66 -8.81 3.43 -6.21
C TRP A 66 -8.21 3.16 -4.83
N GLN A 67 -9.01 3.25 -3.76
CA GLN A 67 -8.61 2.82 -2.41
C GLN A 67 -9.14 1.42 -2.15
N ILE A 68 -8.36 0.63 -1.41
CA ILE A 68 -8.76 -0.69 -0.90
C ILE A 68 -10.00 -0.55 0.02
N TYR A 69 -10.15 0.60 0.70
CA TYR A 69 -11.28 0.92 1.58
C TYR A 69 -12.20 2.03 1.02
N ASN A 70 -13.49 1.75 0.84
CA ASN A 70 -14.51 2.76 0.48
C ASN A 70 -15.41 3.10 1.68
N TRP A 71 -15.00 4.07 2.48
CA TRP A 71 -15.74 4.54 3.66
C TRP A 71 -17.10 5.20 3.35
N LYS A 72 -17.40 5.51 2.07
CA LYS A 72 -18.64 6.18 1.63
C LYS A 72 -19.65 5.23 0.97
N GLY A 73 -19.30 3.95 0.78
CA GLY A 73 -20.19 2.94 0.20
C GLY A 73 -21.14 2.31 1.22
N ALA A 74 -22.28 1.80 0.76
CA ALA A 74 -23.15 0.94 1.57
C ALA A 74 -22.33 -0.22 2.16
N LYS A 75 -22.55 -0.54 3.45
CA LYS A 75 -21.76 -1.40 4.37
C LYS A 75 -21.22 -2.74 3.84
N LYS A 76 -21.58 -3.20 2.64
CA LYS A 76 -21.19 -4.50 2.07
C LYS A 76 -20.08 -4.47 1.00
N ASN A 77 -19.64 -3.29 0.55
CA ASN A 77 -18.65 -3.14 -0.54
C ASN A 77 -17.43 -2.29 -0.13
N GLN A 78 -17.11 -2.26 1.16
CA GLN A 78 -16.10 -1.33 1.68
C GLN A 78 -14.66 -1.83 1.51
N GLU A 79 -14.43 -3.11 1.20
CA GLU A 79 -13.10 -3.71 1.09
C GLU A 79 -12.98 -4.46 -0.24
N GLY A 80 -11.83 -4.31 -0.90
CA GLY A 80 -11.48 -5.19 -2.01
C GLY A 80 -11.20 -6.61 -1.54
N ALA A 81 -11.30 -7.59 -2.44
CA ALA A 81 -10.99 -8.98 -2.11
C ALA A 81 -9.52 -9.12 -1.66
N ALA A 82 -9.24 -10.14 -0.84
CA ALA A 82 -7.88 -10.56 -0.55
C ALA A 82 -7.67 -12.00 -1.03
N THR A 83 -6.46 -12.32 -1.48
CA THR A 83 -6.10 -13.70 -1.88
C THR A 83 -4.71 -14.01 -1.39
N THR A 84 -4.58 -15.09 -0.62
CA THR A 84 -3.28 -15.65 -0.22
C THR A 84 -2.64 -16.33 -1.42
N VAL A 85 -1.34 -16.13 -1.59
CA VAL A 85 -0.56 -16.66 -2.70
C VAL A 85 0.64 -17.41 -2.12
N LEU A 86 1.01 -18.54 -2.73
CA LEU A 86 2.21 -19.25 -2.32
C LEU A 86 3.46 -18.40 -2.61
N ILE A 87 4.46 -18.44 -1.73
CA ILE A 87 5.66 -17.59 -1.87
C ILE A 87 6.34 -17.84 -3.23
N GLU A 88 6.39 -19.09 -3.67
CA GLU A 88 6.97 -19.50 -4.95
C GLU A 88 6.25 -18.94 -6.19
N GLU A 89 4.99 -18.53 -6.05
CA GLU A 89 4.19 -17.92 -7.13
C GLU A 89 4.34 -16.39 -7.18
N VAL A 90 4.96 -15.79 -6.16
CA VAL A 90 5.19 -14.34 -6.12
C VAL A 90 6.29 -13.97 -7.11
N PRO A 91 6.11 -12.92 -7.94
CA PRO A 91 7.16 -12.43 -8.82
C PRO A 91 8.45 -12.15 -8.05
N LYS A 92 9.58 -12.67 -8.53
CA LYS A 92 10.88 -12.59 -7.84
C LYS A 92 11.29 -11.17 -7.44
N GLN A 93 10.93 -10.18 -8.26
CA GLN A 93 11.21 -8.76 -8.00
C GLN A 93 10.43 -8.20 -6.81
N VAL A 94 9.20 -8.68 -6.58
CA VAL A 94 8.38 -8.30 -5.42
C VAL A 94 9.03 -8.86 -4.15
N LEU A 95 9.36 -10.15 -4.13
CA LEU A 95 10.03 -10.78 -2.98
C LEU A 95 11.37 -10.10 -2.67
N LYS A 96 12.22 -9.92 -3.69
CA LYS A 96 13.53 -9.29 -3.53
C LYS A 96 13.43 -7.87 -2.95
N LEU A 97 12.47 -7.09 -3.44
CA LEU A 97 12.28 -5.72 -2.97
C LEU A 97 11.68 -5.70 -1.55
N ALA A 98 10.74 -6.59 -1.25
CA ALA A 98 10.15 -6.72 0.08
C ALA A 98 11.20 -7.09 1.13
N THR A 99 11.99 -8.15 0.89
CA THR A 99 13.06 -8.56 1.79
C THR A 99 14.08 -7.45 2.00
N LYS A 100 14.48 -6.76 0.92
CA LYS A 100 15.41 -5.63 1.02
C LYS A 100 14.83 -4.48 1.86
N ALA A 101 13.56 -4.15 1.68
CA ALA A 101 12.90 -3.08 2.43
C ALA A 101 12.76 -3.43 3.92
N ALA A 102 12.36 -4.66 4.24
CA ALA A 102 12.29 -5.15 5.62
C ALA A 102 13.66 -5.15 6.31
N ALA A 103 14.71 -5.62 5.62
CA ALA A 103 16.08 -5.67 6.15
C ALA A 103 16.66 -4.30 6.53
N LEU A 104 16.16 -3.21 5.92
CA LEU A 104 16.54 -1.84 6.31
C LEU A 104 15.95 -1.43 7.67
N MET A 105 14.86 -2.08 8.09
CA MET A 105 14.20 -1.82 9.37
C MET A 105 14.75 -2.72 10.49
N GLY A 106 15.14 -3.95 10.18
CA GLY A 106 15.72 -4.91 11.12
C GLY A 106 15.44 -6.37 10.73
N ASN A 107 15.52 -7.28 11.70
CA ASN A 107 15.24 -8.72 11.51
C ASN A 107 13.97 -9.20 12.25
N GLY A 108 13.11 -8.28 12.69
CA GLY A 108 11.80 -8.58 13.26
C GLY A 108 10.78 -9.08 12.24
N LEU A 109 9.51 -9.06 12.63
CA LEU A 109 8.38 -9.32 11.73
C LEU A 109 7.95 -8.00 11.08
N TYR A 110 8.02 -7.92 9.76
CA TYR A 110 7.60 -6.76 8.98
C TYR A 110 6.62 -7.15 7.89
N GLY A 111 5.67 -6.27 7.60
CA GLY A 111 4.78 -6.37 6.45
C GLY A 111 5.14 -5.30 5.45
N VAL A 112 5.54 -5.69 4.25
CA VAL A 112 5.87 -4.76 3.19
C VAL A 112 4.71 -4.70 2.22
N ASP A 113 4.17 -3.50 2.03
CA ASP A 113 3.20 -3.23 0.99
C ASP A 113 3.90 -2.78 -0.28
N LEU A 114 3.60 -3.45 -1.38
CA LEU A 114 4.20 -3.17 -2.68
C LEU A 114 3.12 -3.10 -3.74
N LYS A 115 3.46 -2.44 -4.84
CA LYS A 115 2.71 -2.59 -6.08
C LYS A 115 3.61 -2.91 -7.24
N MET A 116 3.02 -3.50 -8.26
CA MET A 116 3.72 -3.85 -9.49
C MET A 116 3.06 -3.15 -10.68
N VAL A 117 3.87 -2.44 -11.46
CA VAL A 117 3.43 -1.77 -12.69
C VAL A 117 4.32 -2.27 -13.81
N GLY A 118 3.72 -2.98 -14.78
CA GLY A 118 4.47 -3.72 -15.79
C GLY A 118 5.39 -4.74 -15.12
N ASP A 119 6.69 -4.58 -15.33
CA ASP A 119 7.75 -5.43 -14.78
C ASP A 119 8.48 -4.80 -13.58
N LYS A 120 7.97 -3.71 -12.99
CA LYS A 120 8.63 -3.02 -11.88
C LYS A 120 7.82 -3.10 -10.60
N ALA A 121 8.49 -3.45 -9.50
CA ALA A 121 7.92 -3.40 -8.16
C ALA A 121 8.30 -2.09 -7.46
N TYR A 122 7.37 -1.54 -6.69
CA TYR A 122 7.51 -0.30 -5.92
C TYR A 122 7.05 -0.56 -4.49
N VAL A 123 7.80 -0.07 -3.51
CA VAL A 123 7.38 -0.10 -2.10
C VAL A 123 6.41 1.06 -1.85
N ILE A 124 5.33 0.75 -1.14
CA ILE A 124 4.34 1.73 -0.68
C ILE A 124 4.66 2.08 0.78
N GLU A 125 4.69 1.07 1.65
CA GLU A 125 4.99 1.22 3.07
C GLU A 125 5.62 -0.04 3.66
N VAL A 126 6.23 0.10 4.84
CA VAL A 126 6.72 -1.00 5.68
C VAL A 126 6.11 -0.87 7.06
N ASN A 127 5.39 -1.92 7.48
CA ASN A 127 4.70 -2.00 8.76
C ASN A 127 5.51 -2.89 9.72
N ASP A 128 5.77 -2.40 10.93
CA ASP A 128 6.53 -3.08 12.00
C ASP A 128 5.66 -3.96 12.92
N ASN A 129 4.35 -3.86 12.78
CA ASN A 129 3.37 -4.76 13.38
C ASN A 129 2.29 -5.14 12.33
N PRO A 130 2.66 -6.03 11.38
CA PRO A 130 1.88 -6.29 10.18
C PRO A 130 0.67 -7.21 10.33
#